data_AF-A0A2D4HY26-F1
#
_entry.id   AF-A0A2D4HY26-F1
#
_cell.length_a   1.000
_cell.length_b   1.000
_cell.length_c   1.000
_cell.angle_alpha   90.00
_cell.angle_beta   90.00
_cell.angle_gamma   90.00
#
_symmetry.space_group_name_H-M   'P 1'
#
loop_
_entity.id
_entity.type
_entity.pdbx_description
1 polymer ?
#
loop_
_entity_poly.entity_id
_entity_poly.type
_entity_poly.pdbx_seq_one_letter_code
_entity_poly.pdbx_strand_id
1 'polypeptide(L)'
;MPEMVAKLGDTFAKALDMLEVEKNTILGLPQPLLEPYDSPVYKTVLERMQGFFCTLYDNCFHILGSAGSSMQQDFYVVEGLAAELLNSAFINLDNIPDYRLRPLLRVFVKPLVSSCPPEHYESLICPILGPLFTYLHMRLSQKWQVINQRSLVFDEDTV
;
A
#
# COMPACT_ATOMS: atom_id res chain seq x y z
N MET A 1 13.86 3.43 -6.02
CA MET A 1 13.70 2.23 -5.16
C MET A 1 14.46 1.00 -5.68
N PRO A 2 14.55 0.70 -7.00
CA PRO A 2 15.25 -0.50 -7.49
C PRO A 2 16.70 -0.63 -7.00
N GLU A 3 17.43 0.49 -6.92
CA GLU A 3 18.81 0.54 -6.41
C GLU A 3 18.93 0.16 -4.93
N MET A 4 17.91 0.44 -4.11
CA MET A 4 17.92 0.09 -2.68
C MET A 4 17.49 -1.35 -2.45
N VAL A 5 16.56 -1.86 -3.27
CA VAL A 5 16.19 -3.29 -3.26
C VAL A 5 17.38 -4.16 -3.70
N ALA A 6 18.18 -3.68 -4.66
CA ALA A 6 19.40 -4.36 -5.11
C ALA A 6 20.50 -4.47 -4.03
N LYS A 7 20.39 -3.76 -2.90
CA LYS A 7 21.30 -3.91 -1.75
C LYS A 7 20.95 -5.11 -0.87
N LEU A 8 19.78 -5.71 -1.05
CA LEU A 8 19.42 -6.95 -0.37
C LEU A 8 20.26 -8.09 -0.94
N GLY A 9 20.77 -8.97 -0.07
CA GLY A 9 21.43 -10.19 -0.53
C GLY A 9 20.47 -11.07 -1.33
N ASP A 10 21.02 -11.94 -2.20
CA ASP A 10 20.23 -12.74 -3.15
C ASP A 10 19.09 -13.54 -2.49
N THR A 11 19.32 -14.06 -1.29
CA THR A 11 18.32 -14.79 -0.49
C THR A 11 17.10 -13.94 -0.14
N PHE A 12 17.24 -12.61 -0.11
CA PHE A 12 16.22 -11.65 0.31
C PHE A 12 15.77 -10.71 -0.81
N ALA A 13 16.17 -10.94 -2.06
CA ALA A 13 15.77 -10.11 -3.20
C ALA A 13 14.25 -9.95 -3.34
N LYS A 14 13.48 -10.94 -2.87
CA LYS A 14 12.01 -10.98 -2.88
C LYS A 14 11.36 -10.65 -1.53
N ALA A 15 12.13 -10.12 -0.58
CA ALA A 15 11.62 -9.85 0.78
C ALA A 15 10.51 -8.79 0.82
N LEU A 16 10.42 -7.93 -0.21
CA LEU A 16 9.37 -6.93 -0.38
C LEU A 16 8.27 -7.36 -1.36
N ASP A 17 8.29 -8.61 -1.83
CA ASP A 17 7.21 -9.15 -2.65
C ASP A 17 6.01 -9.55 -1.78
N MET A 18 4.84 -9.63 -2.41
CA MET A 18 3.62 -10.13 -1.79
C MET A 18 3.78 -11.59 -1.35
N LEU A 19 3.25 -11.93 -0.16
CA LEU A 19 3.27 -13.31 0.33
C LEU A 19 2.40 -14.20 -0.56
N GLU A 20 2.77 -15.46 -0.70
CA GLU A 20 2.05 -16.40 -1.58
C GLU A 20 0.59 -16.62 -1.12
N VAL A 21 0.38 -16.62 0.20
CA VAL A 21 -0.96 -16.70 0.80
C VAL A 21 -1.85 -15.52 0.39
N GLU A 22 -1.28 -14.32 0.28
CA GLU A 22 -2.02 -13.12 -0.14
C GLU A 22 -2.34 -13.17 -1.63
N LYS A 23 -1.42 -13.67 -2.46
CA LYS A 23 -1.67 -13.89 -3.90
C LYS A 23 -2.84 -14.86 -4.09
N ASN A 24 -2.81 -15.99 -3.39
CA ASN A 24 -3.87 -16.99 -3.45
C ASN A 24 -5.22 -16.40 -3.04
N THR A 25 -5.26 -15.59 -1.98
CA THR A 25 -6.48 -14.89 -1.56
C THR A 25 -7.01 -13.95 -2.65
N ILE A 26 -6.13 -13.17 -3.30
CA ILE A 26 -6.54 -12.25 -4.38
C ILE A 26 -7.04 -13.01 -5.61
N LEU A 27 -6.44 -14.16 -5.92
CA LEU A 27 -6.85 -15.04 -7.01
C LEU A 27 -8.10 -15.88 -6.68
N GLY A 28 -8.62 -15.81 -5.45
CA GLY A 28 -9.76 -16.60 -5.01
C GLY A 28 -9.46 -18.10 -4.88
N LEU A 29 -8.18 -18.47 -4.78
CA LEU A 29 -7.77 -19.86 -4.62
C LEU A 29 -8.00 -20.34 -3.18
N PRO A 30 -8.43 -21.59 -2.98
CA PRO A 30 -8.60 -22.15 -1.65
C PRO A 30 -7.25 -22.19 -0.92
N GLN A 31 -7.23 -21.74 0.34
CA GLN A 31 -6.05 -21.83 1.16
C GLN A 31 -5.84 -23.25 1.68
N PRO A 32 -4.59 -23.73 1.79
CA PRO A 32 -4.31 -25.02 2.39
C PRO A 32 -4.80 -25.02 3.83
N LEU A 33 -5.65 -25.99 4.17
CA LEU A 33 -6.07 -26.26 5.54
C LEU A 33 -4.85 -26.81 6.30
N LEU A 34 -4.07 -25.94 6.92
CA LEU A 34 -2.99 -26.34 7.81
C LEU A 34 -3.58 -26.68 9.17
N GLU A 35 -3.32 -27.89 9.67
CA GLU A 35 -3.64 -28.21 11.06
C GLU A 35 -2.74 -27.35 11.98
N PRO A 36 -3.31 -26.66 12.99
CA PRO A 36 -2.58 -25.66 13.79
C PRO A 36 -1.32 -26.16 14.51
N TYR A 37 -1.16 -27.47 14.67
CA TYR A 37 -0.11 -28.08 15.49
C TYR A 37 1.04 -28.70 14.70
N ASP A 38 0.92 -28.87 13.37
CA ASP A 38 1.86 -29.67 12.58
C ASP A 38 2.78 -28.87 11.64
N SER A 39 2.62 -27.54 11.53
CA SER A 39 3.42 -26.73 10.61
C SER A 39 3.90 -25.40 11.20
N PRO A 40 5.15 -24.98 10.97
CA PRO A 40 5.58 -23.65 11.35
C PRO A 40 4.80 -22.58 10.56
N VAL A 41 4.39 -21.51 11.25
CA VAL A 41 3.65 -20.37 10.68
C VAL A 41 4.34 -19.78 9.45
N TYR A 42 5.68 -19.80 9.43
CA TYR A 42 6.50 -19.46 8.27
C TYR A 42 7.34 -20.66 7.85
N LYS A 43 7.25 -21.04 6.58
CA LYS A 43 7.97 -22.18 6.00
C LYS A 43 9.42 -21.82 5.67
N THR A 44 9.72 -20.55 5.44
CA THR A 44 11.07 -20.08 5.09
C THR A 44 11.46 -18.79 5.82
N VAL A 45 12.77 -18.52 5.90
CA VAL A 45 13.31 -17.26 6.44
C VAL A 45 12.89 -16.07 5.57
N LEU A 46 12.82 -16.26 4.25
CA LEU A 46 12.32 -15.26 3.32
C LEU A 46 10.86 -14.91 3.62
N GLU A 47 10.00 -15.91 3.79
CA GLU A 47 8.58 -15.72 4.10
C GLU A 47 8.37 -15.00 5.43
N ARG A 48 9.21 -15.32 6.44
CA ARG A 48 9.23 -14.58 7.71
C ARG A 48 9.56 -13.10 7.49
N MET A 49 10.53 -12.80 6.63
CA MET A 49 10.93 -11.42 6.33
C MET A 49 9.85 -10.67 5.53
N GLN A 50 9.21 -11.34 4.57
CA GLN A 50 8.04 -10.80 3.85
C GLN A 50 6.90 -10.47 4.81
N GLY A 51 6.57 -11.40 5.71
CA GLY A 51 5.56 -11.20 6.75
C GLY A 51 5.90 -10.02 7.65
N PHE A 52 7.15 -9.92 8.10
CA PHE A 52 7.63 -8.80 8.91
C PHE A 52 7.45 -7.45 8.22
N PHE A 53 7.96 -7.28 6.99
CA PHE A 53 7.77 -6.02 6.26
C PHE A 53 6.30 -5.74 5.97
N CYS A 54 5.50 -6.79 5.79
CA CYS A 54 4.07 -6.63 5.58
C CYS A 54 3.36 -6.03 6.78
N THR A 55 3.53 -6.68 7.93
CA THR A 55 2.95 -6.24 9.18
C THR A 55 3.49 -4.88 9.61
N LEU A 56 4.79 -4.63 9.45
CA LEU A 56 5.40 -3.35 9.82
C LEU A 56 4.80 -2.19 9.01
N TYR A 57 4.76 -2.33 7.69
CA TYR A 57 4.22 -1.31 6.80
C TYR A 57 2.76 -0.99 7.12
N ASP A 58 1.93 -2.03 7.26
CA ASP A 58 0.50 -1.87 7.54
C ASP A 58 0.28 -1.24 8.92
N ASN A 59 1.02 -1.68 9.94
CA ASN A 59 0.90 -1.14 11.29
C ASN A 59 1.28 0.34 11.37
N CYS A 60 2.33 0.78 10.67
CA CYS A 60 2.69 2.21 10.61
C CYS A 60 1.53 3.06 10.08
N PHE A 61 0.88 2.62 9.00
CA PHE A 61 -0.26 3.33 8.43
C PHE A 61 -1.53 3.19 9.26
N HIS A 62 -1.71 2.10 9.99
CA HIS A 62 -2.78 1.98 10.98
C HIS A 62 -2.63 2.98 12.12
N ILE A 63 -1.41 3.15 12.66
CA ILE A 63 -1.13 4.14 13.71
C ILE A 63 -1.48 5.55 13.20
N LEU A 64 -0.99 5.92 12.01
CA LEU A 64 -1.29 7.21 11.40
C LEU A 64 -2.79 7.40 11.10
N GLY A 65 -3.46 6.35 10.61
CA GLY A 65 -4.89 6.38 10.32
C GLY A 65 -5.75 6.53 11.58
N SER A 66 -5.32 5.95 12.69
CA SER A 66 -5.98 6.07 13.99
C SER A 66 -5.62 7.36 14.75
N ALA A 67 -4.54 8.05 14.37
CA ALA A 67 -4.08 9.25 15.07
C ALA A 67 -5.14 10.36 15.03
N GLY A 68 -5.75 10.60 13.87
CA GLY A 68 -6.79 11.62 13.70
C GLY A 68 -8.02 11.40 14.60
N SER A 69 -8.50 10.16 14.74
CA SER A 69 -9.65 9.87 15.61
C SER A 69 -9.29 9.79 17.10
N SER A 70 -8.06 9.37 17.43
CA SER A 70 -7.61 9.17 18.81
C SER A 70 -7.18 10.48 19.48
N MET A 71 -6.51 11.35 18.73
CA MET A 71 -5.98 12.63 19.22
C MET A 71 -6.81 13.83 18.78
N GLN A 72 -7.73 13.64 17.81
CA GLN A 72 -8.65 14.68 17.33
C GLN A 72 -7.88 15.95 16.94
N GLN A 73 -8.27 17.10 17.48
CA GLN A 73 -7.72 18.40 17.12
C GLN A 73 -6.21 18.50 17.35
N ASP A 74 -5.67 17.85 18.38
CA ASP A 74 -4.23 17.90 18.72
C ASP A 74 -3.35 17.32 17.61
N PHE A 75 -3.88 16.37 16.82
CA PHE A 75 -3.19 15.84 15.66
C PHE A 75 -3.17 16.84 14.50
N TYR A 76 -4.30 17.51 14.24
CA TYR A 76 -4.48 18.38 13.07
C TYR A 76 -3.82 19.76 13.23
N VAL A 77 -3.46 20.16 14.44
CA VAL A 77 -2.73 21.42 14.73
C VAL A 77 -1.21 21.27 14.65
N VAL A 78 -0.68 20.08 14.39
CA VAL A 78 0.77 19.87 14.21
C VAL A 78 1.28 20.74 13.06
N GLU A 79 2.24 21.60 13.37
CA GLU A 79 2.83 22.53 12.40
C GLU A 79 3.50 21.76 11.26
N GLY A 80 3.19 22.14 10.02
CA GLY A 80 3.79 21.51 8.84
C GLY A 80 3.33 20.07 8.57
N LEU A 81 2.30 19.56 9.25
CA LEU A 81 1.84 18.17 9.11
C LEU A 81 1.63 17.73 7.65
N ALA A 82 1.05 18.60 6.81
CA ALA A 82 0.84 18.30 5.40
C ALA A 82 2.16 18.01 4.67
N ALA A 83 3.17 18.84 4.90
CA ALA A 83 4.49 18.69 4.30
C ALA A 83 5.21 17.44 4.83
N GLU A 84 5.13 17.17 6.13
CA GLU A 84 5.71 15.97 6.75
C GLU A 84 5.10 14.69 6.17
N LEU A 85 3.77 14.65 6.00
CA LEU A 85 3.10 13.52 5.38
C LEU A 85 3.50 13.35 3.91
N LEU A 86 3.57 14.43 3.13
CA LEU A 86 3.99 14.40 1.73
C LEU A 86 5.43 13.91 1.58
N ASN A 87 6.34 14.39 2.43
CA ASN A 87 7.75 14.04 2.39
C ASN A 87 8.08 12.69 3.05
N SER A 88 7.10 12.05 3.70
CA SER A 88 7.29 10.74 4.35
C SER A 88 6.39 9.67 3.72
N ALA A 89 5.08 9.75 3.98
CA ALA A 89 4.11 8.74 3.55
C ALA A 89 3.94 8.67 2.02
N PHE A 90 4.11 9.81 1.33
CA PHE A 90 3.84 9.93 -0.11
C PHE A 90 5.09 10.19 -0.96
N ILE A 91 6.31 10.15 -0.38
CA ILE A 91 7.55 10.55 -1.06
C ILE A 91 7.88 9.71 -2.31
N ASN A 92 7.42 8.46 -2.37
CA ASN A 92 7.87 7.50 -3.38
C ASN A 92 6.74 6.60 -3.91
N LEU A 93 5.57 7.20 -4.17
CA LEU A 93 4.38 6.47 -4.64
C LEU A 93 4.63 5.68 -5.93
N ASP A 94 5.46 6.18 -6.84
CA ASP A 94 5.81 5.54 -8.12
C ASP A 94 6.36 4.13 -7.97
N ASN A 95 7.14 3.89 -6.92
CA ASN A 95 7.77 2.61 -6.68
C ASN A 95 6.99 1.72 -5.70
N ILE A 96 5.91 2.22 -5.08
CA ILE A 96 5.07 1.41 -4.19
C ILE A 96 4.17 0.51 -5.04
N PRO A 97 4.16 -0.82 -4.84
CA PRO A 97 3.31 -1.74 -5.59
C PRO A 97 1.83 -1.60 -5.18
N ASP A 98 0.91 -2.03 -6.06
CA ASP A 98 -0.54 -1.82 -5.84
C ASP A 98 -1.05 -2.45 -4.53
N TYR A 99 -0.48 -3.60 -4.18
CA TYR A 99 -0.87 -4.33 -2.97
C TYR A 99 -0.46 -3.61 -1.67
N ARG A 100 0.51 -2.68 -1.73
CA ARG A 100 0.90 -1.78 -0.63
C ARG A 100 0.17 -0.45 -0.68
N LEU A 101 -0.09 0.05 -1.88
CA LEU A 101 -0.83 1.29 -2.08
C LEU A 101 -2.28 1.16 -1.59
N ARG A 102 -2.94 0.02 -1.85
CA ARG A 102 -4.34 -0.19 -1.45
C ARG A 102 -4.54 -0.12 0.07
N PRO A 103 -3.76 -0.82 0.92
CA PRO A 103 -3.79 -0.64 2.37
C PRO A 103 -3.53 0.80 2.79
N LEU A 104 -2.50 1.46 2.27
CA LEU A 104 -2.19 2.87 2.57
C LEU A 104 -3.42 3.77 2.36
N LEU A 105 -4.09 3.66 1.20
CA LEU A 105 -5.28 4.46 0.92
C LEU A 105 -6.45 4.12 1.87
N ARG A 106 -6.65 2.84 2.16
CA ARG A 106 -7.77 2.36 2.96
C ARG A 106 -7.61 2.66 4.44
N VAL A 107 -6.43 2.40 5.00
CA VAL A 107 -6.19 2.40 6.45
C VAL A 107 -5.64 3.73 6.94
N PHE A 108 -5.05 4.54 6.08
CA PHE A 108 -4.51 5.85 6.44
C PHE A 108 -5.28 7.00 5.78
N VAL A 109 -5.31 7.08 4.44
CA VAL A 109 -5.88 8.25 3.75
C VAL A 109 -7.37 8.41 4.01
N LYS A 110 -8.15 7.33 3.91
CA LYS A 110 -9.59 7.41 4.17
C LYS A 110 -9.91 7.87 5.61
N PRO A 111 -9.33 7.27 6.68
CA PRO A 111 -9.51 7.77 8.04
C PRO A 111 -9.01 9.21 8.24
N LEU A 112 -7.85 9.56 7.69
CA LEU A 112 -7.31 10.92 7.78
C LEU A 112 -8.33 11.97 7.32
N VAL A 113 -8.95 11.75 6.17
CA VAL A 113 -9.97 12.64 5.60
C VAL A 113 -11.27 12.58 6.40
N SER A 114 -11.71 11.39 6.79
CA SER A 114 -13.01 11.18 7.46
C SER A 114 -13.04 11.72 8.90
N SER A 115 -11.88 11.79 9.56
CA SER A 115 -11.74 12.31 10.92
C SER A 115 -11.27 13.77 10.98
N CYS A 116 -10.96 14.38 9.84
CA CYS A 116 -10.44 15.74 9.81
C CYS A 116 -11.58 16.76 10.05
N PRO A 117 -11.39 17.75 10.94
CA PRO A 117 -12.32 18.85 11.08
C PRO A 117 -12.30 19.77 9.85
N PRO A 118 -13.43 20.39 9.46
CA PRO A 118 -13.52 21.26 8.28
C PRO A 118 -12.52 22.42 8.28
N GLU A 119 -12.13 22.92 9.45
CA GLU A 119 -11.20 24.05 9.60
C GLU A 119 -9.80 23.74 9.05
N HIS A 120 -9.43 22.46 8.99
CA HIS A 120 -8.11 22.00 8.53
C HIS A 120 -8.13 21.48 7.09
N TYR A 121 -9.26 21.56 6.37
CA TYR A 121 -9.35 21.00 5.01
C TYR A 121 -8.42 21.71 4.03
N GLU A 122 -8.44 23.05 4.00
CA GLU A 122 -7.62 23.83 3.08
C GLU A 122 -6.13 23.74 3.41
N SER A 123 -5.77 23.64 4.68
CA SER A 123 -4.36 23.63 5.13
C SER A 123 -3.73 22.24 5.10
N LEU A 124 -4.50 21.17 5.26
CA LEU A 124 -3.99 19.80 5.34
C LEU A 124 -4.51 18.89 4.22
N ILE A 125 -5.82 18.82 4.04
CA ILE A 125 -6.44 17.79 3.17
C ILE A 125 -6.26 18.15 1.69
N CYS A 126 -6.56 19.38 1.29
CA CYS A 126 -6.46 19.83 -0.10
C CYS A 126 -5.02 19.68 -0.66
N PRO A 127 -3.95 20.11 0.05
CA PRO A 127 -2.57 19.96 -0.41
C PRO A 127 -2.13 18.49 -0.59
N ILE A 128 -2.71 17.56 0.16
CA ILE A 128 -2.40 16.13 0.07
C ILE A 128 -3.22 15.47 -1.05
N LEU A 129 -4.55 15.66 -1.03
CA LEU A 129 -5.47 14.94 -1.92
C LEU A 129 -5.35 15.39 -3.38
N GLY A 130 -5.07 16.66 -3.65
CA GLY A 130 -4.92 17.16 -5.01
C GLY A 130 -3.87 16.37 -5.80
N PRO A 131 -2.59 16.41 -5.39
CA PRO A 131 -1.52 15.64 -6.03
C PRO A 131 -1.79 14.13 -5.99
N LEU A 132 -2.31 13.60 -4.88
CA LEU A 132 -2.59 12.19 -4.73
C LEU A 132 -3.63 11.69 -5.75
N PHE A 133 -4.75 12.40 -5.94
CA PHE A 133 -5.77 12.00 -6.90
C PHE A 133 -5.29 12.13 -8.34
N THR A 134 -4.54 13.19 -8.67
CA THR A 134 -3.89 13.31 -9.99
C THR A 134 -2.98 12.11 -10.25
N TYR A 135 -2.16 11.74 -9.27
CA TYR A 135 -1.28 10.58 -9.35
C TYR A 135 -2.04 9.27 -9.54
N LEU A 136 -3.05 9.01 -8.69
CA LEU A 136 -3.87 7.80 -8.76
C LEU A 136 -4.58 7.67 -10.10
N HIS A 137 -5.12 8.77 -10.62
CA HIS A 137 -5.74 8.78 -11.94
C HIS A 137 -4.74 8.40 -13.04
N MET A 138 -3.57 9.03 -13.07
CA MET A 138 -2.53 8.72 -14.05
C MET A 138 -2.10 7.25 -13.99
N ARG A 139 -1.79 6.75 -12.78
CA ARG A 139 -1.36 5.37 -12.55
C ARG A 139 -2.42 4.35 -12.97
N LEU A 140 -3.68 4.59 -12.61
CA LEU A 140 -4.79 3.72 -12.98
C LEU A 140 -5.02 3.72 -14.49
N SER A 141 -5.03 4.89 -15.13
CA SER A 141 -5.20 5.01 -16.58
C SER A 141 -4.12 4.23 -17.35
N GLN A 142 -2.85 4.35 -16.94
CA GLN A 142 -1.75 3.58 -17.54
C GLN A 142 -1.92 2.06 -17.36
N LYS A 143 -2.26 1.60 -16.15
CA LYS A 143 -2.49 0.17 -15.89
C LYS A 143 -3.67 -0.38 -16.67
N TRP A 144 -4.77 0.36 -16.74
CA TRP A 144 -5.95 -0.01 -17.51
C TRP A 144 -5.66 -0.07 -19.01
N GLN A 145 -4.85 0.85 -19.54
CA GLN A 145 -4.43 0.80 -20.93
C GLN A 145 -3.69 -0.51 -21.25
N VAL A 146 -2.77 -0.95 -20.39
CA VAL A 146 -2.04 -2.21 -20.57
C VAL A 146 -2.98 -3.43 -20.52
N ILE A 147 -3.96 -3.44 -19.61
CA ILE A 147 -4.96 -4.50 -19.50
C ILE A 147 -5.80 -4.57 -20.78
N ASN A 148 -6.34 -3.43 -21.22
CA ASN A 148 -7.21 -3.35 -22.39
C ASN A 148 -6.49 -3.73 -23.69
N GLN A 149 -5.21 -3.35 -23.83
CA GLN A 149 -4.40 -3.76 -24.99
C GLN A 149 -4.24 -5.29 -25.07
N ARG A 150 -4.05 -5.96 -23.93
CA ARG A 150 -3.97 -7.43 -23.92
C ARG A 150 -5.29 -8.07 -24.33
N SER A 151 -6.41 -7.54 -23.87
CA SER A 151 -7.74 -8.05 -24.25
C SER A 151 -7.99 -7.97 -25.76
N LEU A 152 -7.52 -6.92 -26.44
CA LEU A 152 -7.68 -6.77 -27.89
C LEU A 152 -6.85 -7.79 -28.69
N VAL A 153 -5.62 -8.07 -28.26
CA VAL A 153 -4.76 -9.09 -28.91
C VAL A 153 -5.37 -10.50 -28.79
N PHE A 154 -5.99 -10.82 -27.66
CA PHE A 154 -6.68 -12.10 -27.49
C PHE A 154 -7.91 -12.26 -28.39
N ASP A 155 -8.63 -11.17 -28.71
CA ASP A 155 -9.76 -11.23 -29.64
C ASP A 155 -9.28 -11.42 -31.10
N GLU A 156 -8.17 -10.80 -31.51
CA GLU A 156 -7.61 -10.93 -32.87
C GLU A 156 -7.04 -12.33 -33.18
N ASP A 157 -6.49 -13.04 -32.18
CA ASP A 157 -5.98 -14.42 -32.34
C ASP A 157 -7.10 -15.50 -32.35
N THR A 158 -8.38 -15.10 -32.22
CA THR A 158 -9.53 -16.01 -32.24
C THR A 158 -10.42 -15.89 -33.49
N VAL A 159 -9.97 -15.15 -34.51
CA VAL A 159 -10.65 -14.97 -35.81
C VAL A 159 -9.95 -15.73 -36.94
#